data_AF-A0A7C4RF96-F1
#
_entry.id   AF-A0A7C4RF96-F1
#
_cell.length_a   1.000
_cell.length_b   1.000
_cell.length_c   1.000
_cell.angle_alpha   90.00
_cell.angle_beta   90.00
_cell.angle_gamma   90.00
#
_symmetry.space_group_name_H-M   'P 1'
#
loop_
_entity.id
_entity.type
_entity.pdbx_description
1 polymer ?
#
loop_
_entity_poly.entity_id
_entity_poly.type
_entity_poly.pdbx_seq_one_letter_code
_entity_poly.pdbx_strand_id
1 'polypeptide(L)'
;MIPKPTEDTVTNLLVKELEKYGVKAELFPSISTPSGVRKPDIWCSNGGVYTVEAKFKESDLIDAVAKIQNDYIRWFDVLGIKGGFAVLYPEELTKPMPSEVLMKLAYQAKFKVVAMFPPKDVRKSFTVYEGTLNEIAKILAEHVLSPPEYVEPSADYIIKALCGTRRNT
;
A
#
# COMPACT_ATOMS: atom_id res chain seq x y z
N MET A 1 -23.59 -6.86 7.72
CA MET A 1 -22.30 -6.89 8.45
C MET A 1 -21.46 -7.98 7.81
N ILE A 2 -20.23 -7.66 7.37
CA ILE A 2 -19.34 -8.64 6.75
C ILE A 2 -18.60 -9.38 7.87
N PRO A 3 -18.54 -10.73 7.86
CA PRO A 3 -17.82 -11.46 8.90
C PRO A 3 -16.33 -11.14 8.84
N LYS A 4 -15.76 -10.69 9.96
CA LYS A 4 -14.31 -10.47 10.11
C LYS A 4 -13.45 -11.68 9.66
N PRO A 5 -13.83 -12.94 9.95
CA PRO A 5 -13.08 -14.09 9.46
C PRO A 5 -12.98 -14.18 7.93
N THR A 6 -13.97 -13.67 7.20
CA THR A 6 -13.96 -13.62 5.74
C THR A 6 -12.94 -12.61 5.24
N GLU A 7 -12.91 -11.40 5.83
CA GLU A 7 -11.92 -10.37 5.54
C GLU A 7 -10.50 -10.90 5.81
N ASP A 8 -10.27 -11.44 7.00
CA ASP A 8 -8.97 -11.97 7.40
C ASP A 8 -8.51 -13.11 6.49
N THR A 9 -9.43 -13.95 6.01
CA THR A 9 -9.12 -15.03 5.08
C THR A 9 -8.66 -14.50 3.73
N VAL A 10 -9.37 -13.53 3.15
CA VAL A 10 -9.01 -12.96 1.84
C VAL A 10 -7.69 -12.18 1.93
N THR A 11 -7.48 -11.43 3.02
CA THR A 11 -6.21 -10.73 3.28
C THR A 11 -5.05 -11.73 3.41
N ASN A 12 -5.25 -12.85 4.11
CA ASN A 12 -4.24 -13.89 4.24
C ASN A 12 -3.93 -14.59 2.89
N LEU A 13 -4.92 -14.74 2.00
CA LEU A 13 -4.68 -15.24 0.64
C LEU A 13 -3.79 -14.27 -0.15
N LEU A 14 -4.05 -12.96 -0.05
CA LEU A 14 -3.19 -11.96 -0.69
C LEU A 14 -1.75 -11.99 -0.16
N VAL A 15 -1.56 -12.13 1.16
CA VAL A 15 -0.23 -12.30 1.77
C VAL A 15 0.50 -13.50 1.18
N LYS A 16 -0.17 -14.66 1.12
CA LYS A 16 0.43 -15.88 0.55
C LYS A 16 0.83 -15.71 -0.92
N GLU A 17 0.04 -15.00 -1.72
CA GLU A 17 0.42 -14.72 -3.12
C GLU A 17 1.60 -13.75 -3.20
N LEU A 18 1.66 -12.72 -2.35
CA LEU A 18 2.80 -11.81 -2.27
C LEU A 18 4.10 -12.54 -1.91
N GLU A 19 4.04 -13.46 -0.93
CA GLU A 19 5.18 -14.27 -0.50
C GLU A 19 5.73 -15.16 -1.62
N LYS A 20 4.86 -15.68 -2.51
CA LYS A 20 5.32 -16.44 -3.70
C LYS A 20 6.16 -15.61 -4.66
N TYR A 21 5.96 -14.29 -4.70
CA TYR A 21 6.79 -13.36 -5.47
C TYR A 21 8.03 -12.88 -4.69
N GLY A 22 8.27 -13.39 -3.48
CA GLY A 22 9.42 -13.01 -2.65
C GLY A 22 9.22 -11.76 -1.79
N VAL A 23 7.98 -11.27 -1.68
CA VAL A 23 7.64 -10.16 -0.78
C VAL A 23 7.62 -10.66 0.66
N LYS A 24 8.28 -9.94 1.58
CA LYS A 24 8.13 -10.15 3.02
C LYS A 24 6.89 -9.41 3.49
N ALA A 25 5.77 -10.11 3.64
CA ALA A 25 4.49 -9.56 4.05
C ALA A 25 4.11 -10.04 5.45
N GLU A 26 3.73 -9.12 6.34
CA GLU A 26 3.23 -9.42 7.68
C GLU A 26 1.75 -9.05 7.76
N LEU A 27 0.93 -9.96 8.30
CA LEU A 27 -0.51 -9.80 8.43
C LEU A 27 -0.87 -9.14 9.77
N PHE A 28 -1.69 -8.09 9.74
CA PHE A 28 -2.18 -7.35 10.92
C PHE A 28 -1.11 -6.88 11.94
N PRO A 29 0.02 -6.31 11.50
CA PRO A 29 1.04 -5.85 12.44
C PRO A 29 0.57 -4.66 13.27
N SER A 30 1.27 -4.43 14.36
CA SER A 30 1.12 -3.25 15.19
C SER A 30 2.35 -2.37 15.05
N ILE A 31 2.19 -1.22 14.40
CA ILE A 31 3.30 -0.28 14.15
C ILE A 31 3.16 0.96 15.02
N SER A 32 4.29 1.52 15.45
CA SER A 32 4.32 2.79 16.16
C SER A 32 4.57 3.92 15.17
N THR A 33 3.65 4.87 15.11
CA THR A 33 3.81 6.12 14.37
C THR A 33 3.98 7.28 15.36
N PRO A 34 4.48 8.45 14.92
CA PRO A 34 4.46 9.65 15.75
C PRO A 34 3.07 10.07 16.24
N SER A 35 2.00 9.61 15.57
CA SER A 35 0.60 9.80 15.98
C SER A 35 0.01 8.62 16.77
N GLY A 36 0.87 7.75 17.30
CA GLY A 36 0.49 6.58 18.10
C GLY A 36 0.50 5.27 17.32
N VAL A 37 -0.02 4.22 17.95
CA VAL A 37 -0.05 2.88 17.38
C VAL A 37 -1.05 2.81 16.22
N ARG A 38 -0.68 2.12 15.14
CA ARG A 38 -1.52 1.81 13.98
C ARG A 38 -1.43 0.34 13.63
N LYS A 39 -2.47 -0.14 12.95
CA LYS A 39 -2.61 -1.53 12.51
C LYS A 39 -3.06 -1.55 11.05
N PRO A 40 -2.13 -1.63 10.09
CA PRO A 40 -2.48 -1.91 8.71
C PRO A 40 -2.90 -3.37 8.57
N ASP A 41 -3.59 -3.68 7.47
CA ASP A 41 -4.01 -5.06 7.21
C ASP A 41 -2.81 -5.92 6.77
N ILE A 42 -1.92 -5.35 5.96
CA ILE A 42 -0.65 -5.98 5.57
C ILE A 42 0.49 -4.95 5.62
N TRP A 43 1.66 -5.40 6.06
CA TRP A 43 2.92 -4.67 6.00
C TRP A 43 3.94 -5.41 5.16
N CYS A 44 4.39 -4.78 4.08
CA CYS A 44 5.35 -5.37 3.14
C CYS A 44 6.72 -4.71 3.31
N SER A 45 7.80 -5.50 3.37
CA SER A 45 9.16 -5.02 3.68
C SER A 45 10.25 -5.66 2.80
N ASN A 46 10.55 -5.04 1.66
CA ASN A 46 11.67 -5.44 0.78
C ASN A 46 12.54 -4.23 0.42
N GLY A 47 12.35 -3.64 -0.77
CA GLY A 47 13.08 -2.43 -1.23
C GLY A 47 12.64 -1.12 -0.54
N GLY A 48 11.78 -1.26 0.46
CA GLY A 48 11.08 -0.21 1.18
C GLY A 48 9.95 -0.82 2.00
N VAL A 49 9.30 0.03 2.80
CA VAL A 49 8.10 -0.36 3.55
C VAL A 49 6.86 0.06 2.78
N TYR A 50 5.90 -0.84 2.63
CA TYR A 50 4.60 -0.55 2.02
C TYR A 50 3.47 -1.06 2.89
N THR A 51 2.41 -0.26 3.04
CA THR A 51 1.22 -0.63 3.81
C THR A 51 0.09 -1.06 2.89
N VAL A 52 -0.75 -1.98 3.33
CA VAL A 52 -1.99 -2.35 2.63
C VAL A 52 -3.16 -2.16 3.58
N GLU A 53 -4.20 -1.50 3.08
CA GLU A 53 -5.51 -1.40 3.73
C GLU A 53 -6.54 -2.00 2.78
N ALA A 54 -7.29 -2.99 3.27
CA ALA A 54 -8.28 -3.71 2.48
C ALA A 54 -9.70 -3.41 2.94
N LYS A 55 -10.63 -3.31 1.99
CA LYS A 55 -12.05 -3.03 2.22
C LYS A 55 -12.90 -3.82 1.25
N PHE A 56 -14.14 -4.12 1.63
CA PHE A 56 -15.14 -4.73 0.74
C PHE A 56 -16.09 -3.72 0.09
N LYS A 57 -16.20 -2.53 0.66
CA LYS A 57 -17.11 -1.49 0.15
C LYS A 57 -16.33 -0.40 -0.53
N GLU A 58 -16.83 0.03 -1.68
CA GLU A 58 -16.24 1.13 -2.41
C GLU A 58 -16.35 2.46 -1.65
N SER A 59 -17.41 2.64 -0.85
CA SER A 59 -17.52 3.78 0.07
C SER A 59 -16.35 3.88 1.05
N ASP A 60 -15.88 2.72 1.53
CA ASP A 60 -14.85 2.64 2.57
C ASP A 60 -13.44 2.68 1.95
N LEU A 61 -13.33 2.54 0.61
CA LEU A 61 -12.06 2.63 -0.11
C LEU A 61 -11.47 4.04 0.00
N ILE A 62 -12.32 5.07 -0.01
CA ILE A 62 -11.90 6.47 0.16
C ILE A 62 -11.30 6.67 1.56
N ASP A 63 -11.92 6.08 2.59
CA ASP A 63 -11.41 6.12 3.96
C ASP A 63 -10.08 5.38 4.08
N ALA A 64 -9.91 4.25 3.38
CA ALA A 64 -8.64 3.53 3.31
C ALA A 64 -7.53 4.37 2.65
N VAL A 65 -7.83 5.05 1.55
CA VAL A 65 -6.93 6.01 0.88
C VAL A 65 -6.54 7.15 1.83
N ALA A 66 -7.52 7.74 2.53
CA ALA A 66 -7.27 8.80 3.50
C ALA A 66 -6.41 8.31 4.68
N LYS A 67 -6.67 7.10 5.18
CA LYS A 67 -5.88 6.46 6.23
C LYS A 67 -4.44 6.25 5.76
N ILE A 68 -4.23 5.70 4.56
CA ILE A 68 -2.88 5.50 4.01
C ILE A 68 -2.12 6.83 3.92
N GLN A 69 -2.77 7.88 3.42
CA GLN A 69 -2.15 9.18 3.31
C GLN A 69 -1.77 9.77 4.69
N ASN A 70 -2.71 9.79 5.62
CA ASN A 70 -2.58 10.56 6.86
C ASN A 70 -1.83 9.81 7.97
N ASP A 71 -2.00 8.49 8.05
CA ASP A 71 -1.42 7.67 9.11
C ASP A 71 -0.10 7.03 8.72
N TYR A 72 0.19 6.86 7.43
CA TYR A 72 1.40 6.16 6.96
C TYR A 72 2.29 7.04 6.08
N ILE A 73 1.82 7.43 4.89
CA ILE A 73 2.63 8.19 3.92
C ILE A 73 3.09 9.53 4.51
N ARG A 74 2.30 10.17 5.38
CA ARG A 74 2.74 11.37 6.12
C ARG A 74 4.08 11.19 6.85
N TRP A 75 4.38 9.97 7.29
CA TRP A 75 5.60 9.63 8.03
C TRP A 75 6.65 8.94 7.16
N PHE A 76 6.59 9.09 5.83
CA PHE A 76 7.48 8.41 4.88
C PHE A 76 8.97 8.62 5.18
N ASP A 77 9.37 9.84 5.59
CA ASP A 77 10.75 10.17 5.93
C ASP A 77 11.22 9.54 7.27
N VAL A 78 10.29 9.27 8.20
CA VAL A 78 10.60 8.76 9.54
C VAL A 78 10.53 7.24 9.61
N LEU A 79 9.53 6.65 8.96
CA LEU A 79 9.23 5.21 9.03
C LEU A 79 9.72 4.44 7.78
N GLY A 80 10.36 5.11 6.83
CA GLY A 80 10.84 4.49 5.59
C GLY A 80 9.71 4.00 4.68
N ILE A 81 8.48 4.49 4.87
CA ILE A 81 7.30 4.10 4.10
C ILE A 81 7.44 4.66 2.68
N LYS A 82 7.46 3.77 1.69
CA LYS A 82 7.68 4.10 0.27
C LYS A 82 6.39 4.09 -0.55
N GLY A 83 5.28 3.68 0.07
CA GLY A 83 3.95 3.77 -0.51
C GLY A 83 2.92 3.00 0.31
N GLY A 84 1.69 2.96 -0.20
CA GLY A 84 0.64 2.13 0.33
C GLY A 84 -0.39 1.77 -0.73
N PHE A 85 -1.18 0.74 -0.46
CA PHE A 85 -2.15 0.17 -1.37
C PHE A 85 -3.51 0.07 -0.68
N ALA A 86 -4.52 0.75 -1.22
CA ALA A 86 -5.91 0.54 -0.82
C ALA A 86 -6.52 -0.53 -1.72
N VAL A 87 -6.89 -1.67 -1.15
CA VAL A 87 -7.41 -2.83 -1.89
C VAL A 87 -8.91 -2.94 -1.67
N LEU A 88 -9.67 -2.94 -2.75
CA LEU A 88 -11.09 -3.25 -2.75
C LEU A 88 -11.28 -4.72 -3.13
N TYR A 89 -11.83 -5.49 -2.19
CA TYR A 89 -12.23 -6.86 -2.39
C TYR A 89 -13.55 -6.94 -3.18
N PRO A 90 -13.69 -7.98 -4.03
CA PRO A 90 -14.94 -8.23 -4.74
C PRO A 90 -16.11 -8.41 -3.77
N GLU A 91 -17.24 -7.75 -4.04
CA GLU A 91 -18.43 -7.78 -3.18
C GLU A 91 -19.00 -9.21 -3.06
N GLU A 92 -18.82 -10.05 -4.07
CA GLU A 92 -19.33 -11.43 -4.07
C GLU A 92 -18.75 -12.27 -2.92
N LEU A 93 -17.53 -11.95 -2.48
CA LEU A 93 -16.85 -12.63 -1.37
C LEU A 93 -17.49 -12.33 0.00
N THR A 94 -18.36 -11.32 0.11
CA THR A 94 -19.06 -10.98 1.35
C THR A 94 -20.18 -11.95 1.70
N LYS A 95 -20.63 -12.76 0.72
CA LYS A 95 -21.74 -13.71 0.90
C LYS A 95 -21.30 -14.89 1.77
N PRO A 96 -22.13 -15.37 2.71
CA PRO A 96 -21.82 -16.58 3.47
C PRO A 96 -21.64 -17.77 2.54
N MET A 97 -20.47 -18.41 2.59
CA MET A 97 -20.16 -19.59 1.79
C MET A 97 -19.12 -20.47 2.48
N PRO A 98 -19.03 -21.76 2.13
CA PRO A 98 -17.97 -22.64 2.64
C PRO A 98 -16.57 -22.12 2.27
N SER A 99 -15.59 -22.33 3.14
CA SER A 99 -14.23 -21.82 2.97
C SER A 99 -13.58 -22.26 1.65
N GLU A 100 -13.83 -23.49 1.19
CA GLU A 100 -13.31 -23.99 -0.09
C GLU A 100 -13.86 -23.22 -1.29
N VAL A 101 -15.14 -22.83 -1.23
CA VAL A 101 -15.79 -22.04 -2.28
C VAL A 101 -15.26 -20.61 -2.26
N LEU A 102 -15.11 -20.03 -1.06
CA LEU A 102 -14.52 -18.70 -0.88
C LEU A 102 -13.12 -18.62 -1.49
N MET A 103 -12.26 -19.60 -1.20
CA MET A 103 -10.91 -19.64 -1.76
C MET A 103 -10.94 -19.68 -3.28
N LYS A 104 -11.71 -20.60 -3.89
CA LYS A 104 -11.82 -20.67 -5.36
C LYS A 104 -12.32 -19.37 -5.97
N LEU A 105 -13.35 -18.76 -5.37
CA LEU A 105 -13.93 -17.52 -5.87
C LEU A 105 -12.94 -16.35 -5.73
N ALA A 106 -12.17 -16.28 -4.65
CA ALA A 106 -11.16 -15.25 -4.45
C ALA A 106 -10.07 -15.28 -5.54
N TYR A 107 -9.72 -16.44 -6.09
CA TYR A 107 -8.76 -16.51 -7.20
C TYR A 107 -9.36 -16.11 -8.57
N GLN A 108 -10.69 -16.14 -8.71
CA GLN A 108 -11.38 -15.85 -9.97
C GLN A 108 -11.93 -14.43 -10.03
N ALA A 109 -12.29 -13.87 -8.88
CA ALA A 109 -12.90 -12.55 -8.78
C ALA A 109 -11.86 -11.43 -8.99
N LYS A 110 -12.37 -10.24 -9.36
CA LYS A 110 -11.54 -9.08 -9.63
C LYS A 110 -11.45 -8.17 -8.42
N PHE A 111 -10.23 -7.84 -8.06
CA PHE A 111 -9.84 -6.89 -7.03
C PHE A 111 -9.51 -5.58 -7.72
N LYS A 112 -9.76 -4.48 -7.01
CA LYS A 112 -9.31 -3.14 -7.43
C LYS A 112 -8.29 -2.64 -6.42
N VAL A 113 -7.22 -2.01 -6.88
CA VAL A 113 -6.18 -1.45 -6.00
C VAL A 113 -5.91 0.00 -6.38
N VAL A 114 -5.87 0.87 -5.38
CA VAL A 114 -5.32 2.23 -5.51
C VAL A 114 -3.92 2.24 -4.92
N ALA A 115 -2.92 2.47 -5.75
CA ALA A 115 -1.53 2.64 -5.32
C ALA A 115 -1.26 4.10 -4.98
N MET A 116 -0.65 4.34 -3.82
CA MET A 116 -0.34 5.65 -3.29
C MET A 116 1.15 5.74 -2.97
N PHE A 117 1.79 6.83 -3.40
CA PHE A 117 3.22 7.03 -3.22
C PHE A 117 3.51 8.42 -2.60
N PRO A 118 4.63 8.58 -1.88
CA PRO A 118 5.06 9.88 -1.35
C PRO A 118 5.26 10.93 -2.46
N PRO A 119 5.13 12.23 -2.15
CA PRO A 119 5.14 13.30 -3.15
C PRO A 119 6.46 13.48 -3.92
N LYS A 120 7.58 12.91 -3.44
CA LYS A 120 8.90 12.96 -4.10
C LYS A 120 9.16 11.77 -5.02
N ASP A 121 8.28 10.77 -5.01
CA ASP A 121 8.38 9.56 -5.83
C ASP A 121 7.99 9.87 -7.28
N VAL A 122 8.72 9.32 -8.25
CA VAL A 122 8.40 9.49 -9.68
C VAL A 122 7.14 8.73 -10.10
N ARG A 123 6.75 7.70 -9.33
CA ARG A 123 5.55 6.91 -9.60
C ARG A 123 4.29 7.76 -9.39
N LYS A 124 3.30 7.56 -10.27
CA LYS A 124 2.02 8.27 -10.18
C LYS A 124 1.23 7.76 -8.97
N SER A 125 1.14 8.60 -7.93
CA SER A 125 0.20 8.37 -6.83
C SER A 125 -1.24 8.36 -7.35
N PHE A 126 -2.14 7.62 -6.69
CA PHE A 126 -3.52 7.36 -7.12
C PHE A 126 -3.66 6.57 -8.43
N THR A 127 -2.68 5.72 -8.76
CA THR A 127 -2.83 4.79 -9.88
C THR A 127 -3.77 3.65 -9.50
N VAL A 128 -4.77 3.37 -10.33
CA VAL A 128 -5.74 2.30 -10.11
C VAL A 128 -5.39 1.08 -10.96
N TYR A 129 -5.39 -0.09 -10.34
CA TYR A 129 -5.23 -1.39 -10.99
C TYR A 129 -6.46 -2.25 -10.74
N GLU A 130 -6.79 -3.10 -11.70
CA GLU A 130 -7.83 -4.12 -11.56
C GLU A 130 -7.31 -5.46 -12.06
N GLY A 131 -7.60 -6.53 -11.34
CA GLY A 131 -7.14 -7.87 -11.72
C GLY A 131 -7.58 -8.95 -10.74
N THR A 132 -7.28 -10.19 -11.09
CA THR A 132 -7.40 -11.33 -10.19
C THR A 132 -6.42 -11.20 -9.02
N LEU A 133 -6.62 -12.02 -7.97
CA LEU A 133 -5.71 -12.05 -6.83
C LEU A 133 -4.24 -12.22 -7.24
N ASN A 134 -3.96 -13.08 -8.21
CA ASN A 134 -2.60 -13.35 -8.69
C ASN A 134 -2.01 -12.15 -9.44
N GLU A 135 -2.81 -11.49 -10.27
CA GLU A 135 -2.39 -10.29 -11.02
C GLU A 135 -2.14 -9.12 -10.08
N ILE A 136 -3.03 -8.89 -9.12
CA ILE A 136 -2.86 -7.86 -8.09
C ILE A 136 -1.62 -8.15 -7.24
N ALA A 137 -1.44 -9.38 -6.76
CA ALA A 137 -0.25 -9.74 -5.98
C ALA A 137 1.04 -9.49 -6.78
N LYS A 138 1.06 -9.81 -8.08
CA LYS A 138 2.19 -9.51 -8.96
C LYS A 138 2.45 -8.00 -9.06
N ILE A 139 1.42 -7.20 -9.32
CA ILE A 139 1.54 -5.72 -9.42
C ILE A 139 2.07 -5.13 -8.11
N LEU A 140 1.53 -5.55 -6.96
CA LEU A 140 2.01 -5.11 -5.66
C LEU A 140 3.47 -5.53 -5.44
N ALA A 141 3.82 -6.76 -5.79
CA ALA A 141 5.19 -7.25 -5.65
C ALA A 141 6.18 -6.44 -6.51
N GLU A 142 5.83 -6.08 -7.75
CA GLU A 142 6.66 -5.22 -8.60
C GLU A 142 6.96 -3.88 -7.92
N HIS A 143 5.96 -3.25 -7.29
CA HIS A 143 6.18 -2.00 -6.54
C HIS A 143 6.99 -2.19 -5.26
N VAL A 144 6.77 -3.28 -4.54
CA VAL A 144 7.41 -3.55 -3.23
C VAL A 144 8.88 -3.96 -3.38
N LEU A 145 9.17 -4.75 -4.40
CA LEU A 145 10.52 -5.25 -4.68
C LEU A 145 11.40 -4.20 -5.36
N SER A 146 10.79 -3.26 -6.08
CA SER A 146 11.51 -2.17 -6.75
C SER A 146 11.78 -1.02 -5.77
N PRO A 147 13.03 -0.57 -5.61
CA PRO A 147 13.33 0.62 -4.82
C PRO A 147 12.68 1.86 -5.46
N PRO A 148 12.18 2.82 -4.67
CA PRO A 148 11.64 4.07 -5.19
C PRO A 148 12.72 4.91 -5.87
N GLU A 149 12.38 5.52 -7.00
CA GLU A 149 13.17 6.58 -7.62
C GLU A 149 12.63 7.94 -7.18
N TYR A 150 13.53 8.84 -6.76
CA TYR A 150 13.17 10.16 -6.26
C TYR A 150 13.60 11.25 -7.24
N VAL A 151 12.78 12.29 -7.35
CA VAL A 151 13.18 13.52 -8.02
C VAL A 151 14.16 14.26 -7.11
N GLU A 152 15.44 14.29 -7.47
CA GLU A 152 16.44 15.09 -6.75
C GLU A 152 16.23 16.59 -7.01
N PRO A 153 16.30 17.45 -5.98
CA PRO A 153 16.31 18.89 -6.19
C PRO A 153 17.63 19.33 -6.85
N SER A 154 17.59 20.40 -7.65
CA SER A 154 18.80 20.94 -8.29
C SER A 154 19.80 21.46 -7.25
N ALA A 155 20.83 20.66 -6.98
CA ALA A 155 21.91 21.01 -6.04
C ALA A 155 22.61 22.32 -6.45
N ASP A 156 22.87 22.51 -7.75
CA ASP A 156 23.49 23.72 -8.28
C ASP A 156 22.69 24.98 -7.98
N TYR A 157 21.36 24.91 -8.10
CA TYR A 157 20.50 26.05 -7.78
C TYR A 157 20.46 26.32 -6.28
N ILE A 158 20.44 25.29 -5.44
CA ILE A 158 20.50 25.42 -3.98
C ILE A 158 21.82 26.07 -3.55
N ILE A 159 22.95 25.60 -4.07
CA ILE A 159 24.27 26.18 -3.81
C ILE A 159 24.30 27.64 -4.26
N LYS A 160 23.80 27.94 -5.47
CA LYS A 160 23.74 29.31 -5.98
C LYS A 160 22.85 30.22 -5.12
N ALA A 161 21.72 29.74 -4.62
CA ALA A 161 20.81 30.51 -3.77
C ALA A 161 21.39 30.76 -2.37
N LEU A 162 22.04 29.76 -1.77
CA LEU A 162 22.64 29.84 -0.43
C LEU A 162 23.97 30.62 -0.43
N CYS A 163 24.76 30.52 -1.49
CA CYS A 163 26.01 31.26 -1.63
C CYS A 163 25.82 32.64 -2.30
N GLY A 164 24.73 32.86 -3.03
CA GLY A 164 24.40 34.11 -3.72
C GLY A 164 23.99 35.28 -2.82
N THR A 165 23.68 35.01 -1.55
CA THR A 165 23.34 36.03 -0.54
C THR A 165 24.53 36.57 0.25
N ARG A 166 25.76 36.08 0.01
CA ARG A 166 26.99 36.73 0.50
C ARG A 166 27.59 37.62 -0.59
N ARG A 167 26.93 38.73 -0.90
CA ARG A 167 27.58 39.88 -1.54
C ARG A 167 27.27 41.15 -0.75
N ASN A 168 28.27 41.53 0.04
CA ASN A 168 28.66 42.87 0.48
C ASN A 168 27.57 43.84 0.96
N THR A 169 27.53 44.00 2.28
CA THR A 169 27.53 45.32 2.93
C THR A 169 28.62 45.32 3.99
#